data_AF-A0AAJ1QXI1-F1
#
_entry.id   AF-A0AAJ1QXI1-F1
#
_cell.length_a   1.000
_cell.length_b   1.000
_cell.length_c   1.000
_cell.angle_alpha   90.00
_cell.angle_beta   90.00
_cell.angle_gamma   90.00
#
_symmetry.space_group_name_H-M   'P 1'
#
loop_
_entity.id
_entity.type
_entity.pdbx_description
1 polymer ?
#
loop_
_entity_poly.entity_id
_entity_poly.type
_entity_poly.pdbx_seq_one_letter_code
_entity_poly.pdbx_strand_id
1 'polypeptide(L)'
;MGLKEKRIIQAFQKELFPALETEINTAAGFTVPLNISWNTLMEDRFSHLYNDTFPKIYFQPLIEGFKAICVDDMGIELLKAGLKEVIIINENDEHNLERAITFEAGVLKIDHSPIVNADQVDRRSARIISLLEDKLEEFAENGSTNTTSESAESSENKTTESSQKKTIDINEMYNRSFVTSMEKQEVFNEMVSGLDWSCDMAEGKLTFGEDKVFDIQIFGTYSENEKSWMWAWANTQSGISETFLQTSLAVKAFGKALNITDFTTPKFEVESDPGAFFATIATASIGESCYVPLAFKGVIVYVTIKSEEADSKAKNTAESICSHILKVTSEYTFPQKFSLYFYLTAKGYDVALPGNNLVAKKGEDQILGIFDLKGRLMKVSSSKITVQA
;
A
#
# COMPACT_ATOMS: atom_id res chain seq x y z
N MET A 1 -6.87 -21.03 -4.38
CA MET A 1 -8.25 -20.79 -3.88
C MET A 1 -8.57 -21.64 -2.65
N GLY A 2 -8.51 -21.05 -1.47
CA GLY A 2 -8.83 -21.67 -0.20
C GLY A 2 -10.27 -21.42 0.28
N LEU A 3 -10.70 -22.20 1.29
CA LEU A 3 -11.99 -22.04 1.97
C LEU A 3 -12.08 -20.70 2.75
N LYS A 4 -10.92 -20.14 3.12
CA LYS A 4 -10.80 -18.93 3.93
C LYS A 4 -11.23 -17.69 3.14
N GLU A 5 -10.76 -17.55 1.91
CA GLU A 5 -11.03 -16.41 1.02
C GLU A 5 -12.52 -16.36 0.67
N LYS A 6 -13.11 -17.52 0.35
CA LYS A 6 -14.55 -17.65 0.09
C LYS A 6 -15.40 -17.21 1.29
N ARG A 7 -14.99 -17.57 2.51
CA ARG A 7 -15.68 -17.14 3.74
C ARG A 7 -15.58 -15.64 3.98
N ILE A 8 -14.45 -15.02 3.66
CA ILE A 8 -14.26 -13.58 3.82
C ILE A 8 -15.15 -12.80 2.83
N ILE A 9 -15.20 -13.21 1.57
CA ILE A 9 -16.09 -12.58 0.59
C ILE A 9 -17.56 -12.80 0.96
N GLN A 10 -17.94 -13.99 1.43
CA GLN A 10 -19.29 -14.22 1.95
C GLN A 10 -19.63 -13.32 3.13
N ALA A 11 -18.68 -13.08 4.04
CA ALA A 11 -18.86 -12.14 5.14
C ALA A 11 -19.02 -10.70 4.60
N PHE A 12 -18.19 -10.26 3.66
CA PHE A 12 -18.31 -8.95 3.03
C PHE A 12 -19.68 -8.75 2.36
N GLN A 13 -20.14 -9.74 1.59
CA GLN A 13 -21.46 -9.72 0.93
C GLN A 13 -22.61 -9.60 1.92
N LYS A 14 -22.48 -10.20 3.10
CA LYS A 14 -23.54 -10.21 4.11
C LYS A 14 -23.50 -8.98 5.02
N GLU A 15 -22.32 -8.49 5.36
CA GLU A 15 -22.13 -7.51 6.44
C GLU A 15 -21.89 -6.08 5.92
N LEU A 16 -21.20 -5.91 4.79
CA LEU A 16 -20.76 -4.60 4.28
C LEU A 16 -21.43 -4.21 2.97
N PHE A 17 -21.58 -5.14 2.04
CA PHE A 17 -22.15 -4.87 0.72
C PHE A 17 -23.56 -4.26 0.76
N PRO A 18 -24.52 -4.69 1.61
CA PRO A 18 -25.87 -4.14 1.60
C PRO A 18 -25.92 -2.63 1.91
N ALA A 19 -25.00 -2.14 2.76
CA ALA A 19 -24.89 -0.72 3.06
C ALA A 19 -24.36 0.06 1.85
N LEU A 20 -23.33 -0.47 1.18
CA LEU A 20 -22.75 0.13 -0.03
C LEU A 20 -23.75 0.14 -1.19
N GLU A 21 -24.50 -0.94 -1.39
CA GLU A 21 -25.57 -1.02 -2.39
C GLU A 21 -26.67 0.02 -2.10
N THR A 22 -27.05 0.20 -0.83
CA THR A 22 -28.00 1.24 -0.42
C THR A 22 -27.46 2.64 -0.73
N GLU A 23 -26.18 2.91 -0.44
CA GLU A 23 -25.53 4.19 -0.76
C GLU A 23 -25.47 4.45 -2.26
N ILE A 24 -25.17 3.43 -3.07
CA ILE A 24 -25.17 3.51 -4.54
C ILE A 24 -26.57 3.86 -5.05
N ASN A 25 -27.59 3.14 -4.62
CA ASN A 25 -28.96 3.36 -5.05
C ASN A 25 -29.49 4.74 -4.61
N THR A 26 -29.08 5.20 -3.42
CA THR A 26 -29.42 6.53 -2.94
C THR A 26 -28.74 7.61 -3.77
N ALA A 27 -27.46 7.43 -4.11
CA ALA A 27 -26.70 8.37 -4.95
C ALA A 27 -27.25 8.44 -6.38
N ALA A 28 -27.72 7.32 -6.93
CA ALA A 28 -28.30 7.25 -8.26
C ALA A 28 -29.77 7.71 -8.33
N GLY A 29 -30.49 7.69 -7.21
CA GLY A 29 -31.94 7.97 -7.17
C GLY A 29 -32.83 6.82 -7.65
N PHE A 30 -32.26 5.66 -8.02
CA PHE A 30 -32.96 4.45 -8.43
C PHE A 30 -32.16 3.20 -8.08
N THR A 31 -32.76 2.01 -8.22
CA THR A 31 -32.05 0.74 -8.03
C THR A 31 -31.16 0.44 -9.22
N VAL A 32 -29.84 0.54 -9.02
CA VAL A 32 -28.83 0.31 -10.05
C VAL A 32 -28.63 -1.19 -10.25
N PRO A 33 -28.74 -1.72 -11.48
CA PRO A 33 -28.42 -3.12 -11.75
C PRO A 33 -26.92 -3.36 -11.57
N LEU A 34 -26.55 -4.15 -10.55
CA LEU A 34 -25.17 -4.47 -10.20
C LEU A 34 -24.89 -5.95 -10.47
N ASN A 35 -23.86 -6.22 -11.28
CA ASN A 35 -23.39 -7.56 -11.56
C ASN A 35 -21.93 -7.70 -11.15
N ILE A 36 -21.73 -8.41 -10.04
CA ILE A 36 -20.44 -8.52 -9.38
C ILE A 36 -19.95 -9.94 -9.47
N SER A 37 -18.84 -10.12 -10.18
CA SER A 37 -18.17 -11.40 -10.33
C SER A 37 -17.26 -11.69 -9.13
N TRP A 38 -17.87 -11.93 -7.96
CA TRP A 38 -17.15 -12.08 -6.68
C TRP A 38 -15.99 -13.07 -6.68
N ASN A 39 -16.06 -14.12 -7.51
CA ASN A 39 -15.01 -15.14 -7.60
C ASN A 39 -13.73 -14.61 -8.26
N THR A 40 -13.82 -13.59 -9.10
CA THR A 40 -12.65 -12.99 -9.79
C THR A 40 -11.95 -11.96 -8.91
N LEU A 41 -12.66 -11.40 -7.93
CA LEU A 41 -12.10 -10.47 -6.93
C LEU A 41 -11.26 -11.17 -5.85
N MET A 42 -11.10 -12.50 -5.93
CA MET A 42 -10.39 -13.31 -4.94
C MET A 42 -8.90 -13.44 -5.27
N GLU A 43 -8.07 -12.89 -4.41
CA GLU A 43 -6.62 -13.08 -4.32
C GLU A 43 -6.15 -13.72 -2.99
N ASP A 44 -5.57 -14.93 -3.07
CA ASP A 44 -5.21 -15.78 -1.93
C ASP A 44 -4.34 -15.08 -0.83
N ARG A 45 -3.57 -14.03 -1.16
CA ARG A 45 -2.63 -13.38 -0.21
C ARG A 45 -3.19 -12.14 0.50
N PHE A 46 -4.24 -11.54 -0.05
CA PHE A 46 -4.70 -10.22 0.35
C PHE A 46 -6.15 -10.20 0.83
N SER A 47 -6.72 -11.37 1.12
CA SER A 47 -8.10 -11.49 1.61
C SER A 47 -8.38 -10.68 2.89
N HIS A 48 -7.36 -10.39 3.67
CA HIS A 48 -7.43 -9.54 4.85
C HIS A 48 -7.70 -8.05 4.54
N LEU A 49 -7.49 -7.61 3.30
CA LEU A 49 -7.66 -6.23 2.86
C LEU A 49 -9.02 -5.95 2.22
N TYR A 50 -9.78 -6.95 1.77
CA TYR A 50 -11.01 -6.74 0.98
C TYR A 50 -12.04 -5.81 1.63
N ASN A 51 -12.17 -5.87 2.95
CA ASN A 51 -13.11 -5.00 3.68
C ASN A 51 -12.74 -3.51 3.55
N ASP A 52 -11.47 -3.19 3.32
CA ASP A 52 -10.99 -1.82 3.09
C ASP A 52 -10.88 -1.52 1.58
N THR A 53 -10.33 -2.45 0.80
CA THR A 53 -10.01 -2.21 -0.61
C THR A 53 -11.22 -2.30 -1.53
N PHE A 54 -12.15 -3.24 -1.32
CA PHE A 54 -13.34 -3.35 -2.18
C PHE A 54 -14.20 -2.08 -2.15
N PRO A 55 -14.53 -1.49 -0.98
CA PRO A 55 -15.20 -0.19 -0.93
C PRO A 55 -14.46 0.87 -1.73
N LYS A 56 -13.16 1.05 -1.50
CA LYS A 56 -12.38 2.12 -2.14
C LYS A 56 -12.15 1.93 -3.64
N ILE A 57 -12.13 0.70 -4.12
CA ILE A 57 -11.84 0.38 -5.52
C ILE A 57 -13.11 0.37 -6.36
N TYR A 58 -14.17 -0.30 -5.88
CA TYR A 58 -15.33 -0.59 -6.72
C TYR A 58 -16.57 0.23 -6.37
N PHE A 59 -16.76 0.59 -5.10
CA PHE A 59 -18.05 1.12 -4.64
C PHE A 59 -18.02 2.63 -4.35
N GLN A 60 -17.04 3.12 -3.60
CA GLN A 60 -16.89 4.55 -3.30
C GLN A 60 -16.72 5.41 -4.56
N PRO A 61 -15.89 5.02 -5.55
CA PRO A 61 -15.81 5.79 -6.79
C PRO A 61 -17.13 5.86 -7.55
N LEU A 62 -17.91 4.78 -7.51
CA LEU A 62 -19.23 4.71 -8.13
C LEU A 62 -20.23 5.64 -7.43
N ILE A 63 -20.25 5.62 -6.09
CA ILE A 63 -21.11 6.49 -5.27
C ILE A 63 -20.80 7.96 -5.53
N GLU A 64 -19.52 8.34 -5.51
CA GLU A 64 -19.11 9.73 -5.76
C GLU A 64 -19.39 10.14 -7.21
N GLY A 65 -19.19 9.24 -8.17
CA GLY A 65 -19.57 9.48 -9.57
C GLY A 65 -21.06 9.73 -9.73
N PHE A 66 -21.91 8.90 -9.14
CA PHE A 66 -23.37 9.08 -9.23
C PHE A 66 -23.84 10.33 -8.52
N LYS A 67 -23.30 10.69 -7.34
CA LYS A 67 -23.62 11.96 -6.69
C LYS A 67 -23.29 13.19 -7.56
N ALA A 68 -22.21 13.11 -8.34
CA ALA A 68 -21.80 14.20 -9.22
C ALA A 68 -22.72 14.33 -10.46
N ILE A 69 -23.24 13.23 -10.98
CA ILE A 69 -24.17 13.24 -12.12
C ILE A 69 -25.61 13.55 -11.66
N CYS A 70 -26.05 12.97 -10.54
CA CYS A 70 -27.43 13.03 -10.03
C CYS A 70 -27.64 14.19 -9.04
N VAL A 71 -27.16 15.39 -9.40
CA VAL A 71 -27.32 16.60 -8.55
C VAL A 71 -28.77 17.12 -8.60
N ASP A 72 -29.50 16.83 -9.68
CA ASP A 72 -30.89 17.19 -9.89
C ASP A 72 -31.69 16.05 -10.55
N ASP A 73 -33.01 16.25 -10.68
CA ASP A 73 -33.92 15.27 -11.26
C ASP A 73 -33.58 14.95 -12.73
N MET A 74 -32.95 15.88 -13.45
CA MET A 74 -32.55 15.68 -14.84
C MET A 74 -31.38 14.69 -14.93
N GLY A 75 -30.37 14.84 -14.08
CA GLY A 75 -29.24 13.92 -13.99
C GLY A 75 -29.66 12.51 -13.58
N ILE A 76 -30.63 12.38 -12.67
CA ILE A 76 -31.20 11.09 -12.26
C ILE A 76 -31.88 10.38 -13.44
N GLU A 77 -32.76 11.08 -14.15
CA GLU A 77 -33.47 10.49 -15.30
C GLU A 77 -32.52 10.16 -16.45
N LEU A 78 -31.49 10.99 -16.67
CA LEU A 78 -30.46 10.74 -17.68
C LEU A 78 -29.63 9.50 -17.33
N LEU A 79 -29.18 9.39 -16.08
CA LEU A 79 -28.45 8.21 -15.61
C LEU A 79 -29.29 6.95 -15.75
N LYS A 80 -30.57 7.00 -15.36
CA LYS A 80 -31.51 5.88 -15.46
C LYS A 80 -31.79 5.45 -16.90
N ALA A 81 -31.78 6.39 -17.85
CA ALA A 81 -31.97 6.09 -19.27
C ALA A 81 -30.70 5.54 -19.93
N GLY A 82 -29.53 6.09 -19.59
CA GLY A 82 -28.27 5.75 -20.23
C GLY A 82 -27.50 4.58 -19.60
N LEU A 83 -27.66 4.34 -18.29
CA LEU A 83 -27.00 3.25 -17.55
C LEU A 83 -27.91 2.02 -17.47
N LYS A 84 -27.51 0.94 -18.14
CA LYS A 84 -28.20 -0.36 -18.12
C LYS A 84 -27.73 -1.23 -16.97
N GLU A 85 -26.42 -1.29 -16.73
CA GLU A 85 -25.82 -2.17 -15.72
C GLU A 85 -24.43 -1.69 -15.34
N VAL A 86 -24.03 -1.97 -14.10
CA VAL A 86 -22.66 -1.83 -13.62
C VAL A 86 -22.07 -3.22 -13.42
N ILE A 87 -20.96 -3.52 -14.12
CA ILE A 87 -20.24 -4.79 -14.02
C ILE A 87 -18.96 -4.57 -13.20
N ILE A 88 -18.80 -5.33 -12.12
CA ILE A 88 -17.57 -5.34 -11.32
C ILE A 88 -16.91 -6.71 -11.47
N ILE A 89 -15.66 -6.70 -11.93
CA ILE A 89 -14.89 -7.91 -12.21
C ILE A 89 -13.39 -7.66 -12.01
N ASN A 90 -12.62 -8.74 -11.96
CA ASN A 90 -11.16 -8.69 -12.06
C ASN A 90 -10.68 -9.87 -12.93
N GLU A 91 -10.72 -9.71 -14.25
CA GLU A 91 -10.25 -10.75 -15.19
C GLU A 91 -8.77 -10.59 -15.52
N ASN A 92 -8.32 -9.33 -15.54
CA ASN A 92 -7.04 -8.95 -16.13
C ASN A 92 -6.03 -8.44 -15.11
N ASP A 93 -6.39 -8.34 -13.82
CA ASP A 93 -5.57 -7.68 -12.79
C ASP A 93 -5.10 -6.29 -13.27
N GLU A 94 -6.02 -5.54 -13.87
CA GLU A 94 -5.70 -4.29 -14.54
C GLU A 94 -5.41 -3.19 -13.52
N HIS A 95 -4.35 -2.43 -13.78
CA HIS A 95 -3.88 -1.34 -12.93
C HIS A 95 -4.03 0.03 -13.62
N ASN A 96 -4.24 0.02 -14.95
CA ASN A 96 -4.44 1.22 -15.73
C ASN A 96 -5.92 1.63 -15.71
N LEU A 97 -6.20 2.82 -15.19
CA LEU A 97 -7.55 3.36 -15.06
C LEU A 97 -8.34 3.46 -16.38
N GLU A 98 -7.68 3.80 -17.49
CA GLU A 98 -8.34 3.96 -18.79
C GLU A 98 -8.86 2.62 -19.33
N ARG A 99 -8.15 1.53 -19.02
CA ARG A 99 -8.53 0.16 -19.42
C ARG A 99 -9.46 -0.49 -18.42
N ALA A 100 -9.23 -0.22 -17.13
CA ALA A 100 -9.99 -0.83 -16.05
C ALA A 100 -11.43 -0.30 -15.98
N ILE A 101 -11.65 0.98 -16.28
CA ILE A 101 -12.97 1.60 -16.19
C ILE A 101 -13.40 2.06 -17.58
N THR A 102 -14.44 1.40 -18.08
CA THR A 102 -15.00 1.64 -19.41
C THR A 102 -16.52 1.81 -19.33
N PHE A 103 -17.07 2.64 -20.21
CA PHE A 103 -18.50 2.82 -20.35
C PHE A 103 -18.87 2.71 -21.84
N GLU A 104 -19.55 1.62 -22.17
CA GLU A 104 -19.87 1.23 -23.55
C GLU A 104 -21.25 0.58 -23.60
N ALA A 105 -22.05 0.93 -24.60
CA ALA A 105 -23.40 0.40 -24.81
C ALA A 105 -24.35 0.51 -23.59
N GLY A 106 -24.10 1.48 -22.71
CA GLY A 106 -24.81 1.68 -21.45
C GLY A 106 -24.34 0.79 -20.29
N VAL A 107 -23.22 0.07 -20.43
CA VAL A 107 -22.64 -0.77 -19.39
C VAL A 107 -21.38 -0.11 -18.83
N LEU A 108 -21.38 0.18 -17.53
CA LEU A 108 -20.21 0.67 -16.82
C LEU A 108 -19.43 -0.52 -16.25
N LYS A 109 -18.32 -0.87 -16.87
CA LYS A 109 -17.46 -1.99 -16.45
C LYS A 109 -16.28 -1.46 -15.63
N ILE A 110 -16.09 -2.02 -14.44
CA ILE A 110 -14.92 -1.84 -13.58
C ILE A 110 -14.21 -3.20 -13.49
N ASP A 111 -13.20 -3.38 -14.35
CA ASP A 111 -12.28 -4.52 -14.37
C ASP A 111 -10.93 -4.08 -13.80
N HIS A 112 -10.79 -4.14 -12.48
CA HIS A 112 -9.62 -3.60 -11.79
C HIS A 112 -9.12 -4.59 -10.75
N SER A 113 -7.81 -4.60 -10.50
CA SER A 113 -7.21 -5.33 -9.39
C SER A 113 -7.91 -5.01 -8.05
N PRO A 114 -8.25 -6.00 -7.21
CA PRO A 114 -8.98 -5.82 -5.96
C PRO A 114 -8.17 -5.20 -4.82
N ILE A 115 -6.87 -5.01 -5.02
CA ILE A 115 -5.94 -4.56 -3.98
C ILE A 115 -5.14 -3.34 -4.42
N VAL A 116 -4.70 -3.29 -5.67
CA VAL A 116 -3.74 -2.29 -6.13
C VAL A 116 -4.37 -0.90 -6.19
N ASN A 117 -3.59 0.11 -5.78
CA ASN A 117 -3.99 1.53 -5.82
C ASN A 117 -5.32 1.83 -5.11
N ALA A 118 -5.67 1.08 -4.05
CA ALA A 118 -6.96 1.23 -3.35
C ALA A 118 -7.25 2.66 -2.87
N ASP A 119 -6.23 3.43 -2.48
CA ASP A 119 -6.46 4.80 -1.98
C ASP A 119 -6.65 5.85 -3.10
N GLN A 120 -6.47 5.49 -4.38
CA GLN A 120 -6.72 6.40 -5.51
C GLN A 120 -8.22 6.52 -5.85
N VAL A 121 -9.07 6.70 -4.84
CA VAL A 121 -10.53 6.82 -4.98
C VAL A 121 -10.87 7.99 -5.90
N ASP A 122 -10.31 9.18 -5.63
CA ASP A 122 -10.59 10.42 -6.37
C ASP A 122 -10.31 10.29 -7.88
N ARG A 123 -9.24 9.57 -8.25
CA ARG A 123 -8.90 9.35 -9.66
C ARG A 123 -9.90 8.43 -10.35
N ARG A 124 -10.36 7.39 -9.66
CA ARG A 124 -11.41 6.51 -10.17
C ARG A 124 -12.75 7.25 -10.29
N SER A 125 -13.10 8.05 -9.29
CA SER A 125 -14.31 8.87 -9.31
C SER A 125 -14.28 9.83 -10.51
N ALA A 126 -13.18 10.56 -10.70
CA ALA A 126 -13.02 11.48 -11.83
C ALA A 126 -13.15 10.77 -13.19
N ARG A 127 -12.60 9.55 -13.32
CA ARG A 127 -12.75 8.75 -14.54
C ARG A 127 -14.19 8.34 -14.79
N ILE A 128 -14.90 7.86 -13.76
CA ILE A 128 -16.32 7.49 -13.88
C ILE A 128 -17.15 8.71 -14.27
N ILE A 129 -16.91 9.86 -13.63
CA ILE A 129 -17.61 11.12 -13.92
C ILE A 129 -17.41 11.50 -15.40
N SER A 130 -16.16 11.59 -15.86
CA SER A 130 -15.86 11.94 -17.25
C SER A 130 -16.52 10.98 -18.25
N LEU A 131 -16.48 9.66 -18.00
CA LEU A 131 -17.13 8.69 -18.90
C LEU A 131 -18.65 8.86 -18.97
N LEU A 132 -19.29 9.15 -17.84
CA LEU A 132 -20.73 9.38 -17.79
C LEU A 132 -21.06 10.73 -18.46
N GLU A 133 -20.36 11.81 -18.14
CA GLU A 133 -20.58 13.12 -18.79
C GLU A 133 -20.41 13.06 -20.32
N ASP A 134 -19.41 12.31 -20.81
CA ASP A 134 -19.08 12.26 -22.24
C ASP A 134 -20.04 11.40 -23.07
N LYS A 135 -20.60 10.32 -22.49
CA LYS A 135 -21.29 9.26 -23.27
C LYS A 135 -22.70 8.91 -22.81
N LEU A 136 -23.14 9.40 -21.65
CA LEU A 136 -24.42 8.97 -21.08
C LEU A 136 -25.62 9.42 -21.93
N GLU A 137 -25.54 10.60 -22.54
CA GLU A 137 -26.58 11.10 -23.46
C GLU A 137 -26.74 10.20 -24.69
N GLU A 138 -25.64 9.73 -25.28
CA GLU A 138 -25.65 8.83 -26.45
C GLU A 138 -26.44 7.53 -26.17
N PHE A 139 -26.32 6.99 -24.96
CA PHE A 139 -27.00 5.76 -24.59
C PHE A 139 -28.43 5.98 -24.08
N ALA A 140 -28.73 7.17 -23.55
CA ALA A 140 -30.09 7.55 -23.15
C ALA A 140 -31.02 7.74 -24.36
N GLU A 141 -30.52 8.28 -25.48
CA GLU A 141 -31.32 8.51 -26.70
C GLU A 141 -31.60 7.21 -27.47
N ASN A 142 -30.69 6.24 -27.42
CA ASN A 142 -30.80 4.96 -28.13
C ASN A 142 -31.73 3.93 -27.44
N GLY A 143 -32.27 4.24 -26.26
CA GLY A 143 -33.18 3.37 -25.49
C GLY A 143 -34.60 3.21 -26.06
N SER A 144 -34.96 3.95 -27.11
CA SER A 144 -36.33 4.00 -27.65
C SER A 144 -36.56 3.28 -28.99
N THR A 145 -35.58 2.54 -29.55
CA THR A 145 -35.80 1.81 -30.81
C THR A 145 -35.10 0.45 -30.91
N ASN A 146 -35.94 -0.60 -30.83
CA ASN A 146 -35.93 -1.89 -31.55
C ASN A 146 -34.83 -2.96 -31.37
N THR A 147 -35.36 -4.12 -30.96
CA THR A 147 -35.04 -5.55 -31.13
C THR A 147 -34.22 -6.05 -32.35
N THR A 148 -33.49 -7.15 -32.08
CA THR A 148 -32.90 -8.20 -32.98
C THR A 148 -31.74 -7.75 -33.89
N SER A 149 -30.64 -8.48 -34.10
CA SER A 149 -30.39 -9.94 -34.12
C SER A 149 -28.88 -10.28 -34.16
N GLU A 150 -28.56 -11.48 -33.65
CA GLU A 150 -27.41 -12.39 -33.88
C GLU A 150 -26.24 -12.00 -34.79
N SER A 151 -25.01 -12.32 -34.36
CA SER A 151 -24.20 -13.39 -34.99
C SER A 151 -22.98 -13.76 -34.14
N ALA A 152 -22.67 -15.06 -34.17
CA ALA A 152 -21.66 -15.78 -33.39
C ALA A 152 -20.29 -15.88 -34.09
N GLU A 153 -19.37 -16.57 -33.39
CA GLU A 153 -18.08 -17.14 -33.80
C GLU A 153 -16.86 -16.20 -33.67
N SER A 154 -15.70 -16.62 -33.16
CA SER A 154 -15.20 -17.94 -32.77
C SER A 154 -13.98 -17.77 -31.83
N SER A 155 -13.79 -18.75 -30.96
CA SER A 155 -12.64 -18.90 -30.09
C SER A 155 -11.43 -19.43 -30.84
N GLU A 156 -10.23 -18.91 -30.59
CA GLU A 156 -9.01 -19.73 -30.67
C GLU A 156 -8.07 -19.43 -29.49
N ASN A 157 -7.79 -20.54 -28.81
CA ASN A 157 -7.02 -20.71 -27.60
C ASN A 157 -5.52 -20.67 -27.92
N LYS A 158 -4.73 -19.84 -27.23
CA LYS A 158 -3.30 -20.11 -27.03
C LYS A 158 -2.90 -19.80 -25.59
N THR A 159 -3.04 -20.84 -24.78
CA THR A 159 -2.41 -21.01 -23.48
C THR A 159 -0.90 -20.82 -23.63
N THR A 160 -0.36 -19.78 -23.02
CA THR A 160 1.07 -19.70 -22.73
C THR A 160 1.20 -19.44 -21.24
N GLU A 161 1.57 -20.47 -20.49
CA GLU A 161 1.97 -20.37 -19.10
C GLU A 161 3.18 -19.43 -18.99
N SER A 162 2.92 -18.16 -18.72
CA SER A 162 3.92 -17.23 -18.25
C SER A 162 3.98 -17.39 -16.73
N SER A 163 5.05 -18.02 -16.24
CA SER A 163 5.47 -17.93 -14.84
C SER A 163 5.63 -16.46 -14.45
N GLN A 164 4.57 -15.86 -13.90
CA GLN A 164 4.59 -14.47 -13.45
C GLN A 164 5.65 -14.32 -12.35
N LYS A 165 6.77 -13.73 -12.74
CA LYS A 165 7.88 -13.37 -11.87
C LYS A 165 7.34 -12.32 -10.89
N LYS A 166 7.19 -12.72 -9.62
CA LYS A 166 6.67 -11.93 -8.50
C LYS A 166 7.21 -10.48 -8.50
N THR A 167 6.40 -9.52 -8.93
CA THR A 167 6.69 -8.07 -8.83
C THR A 167 5.97 -7.51 -7.61
N ILE A 168 6.70 -6.82 -6.74
CA ILE A 168 6.17 -6.10 -5.58
C ILE A 168 6.40 -4.62 -5.84
N ASP A 169 5.38 -3.79 -5.65
CA ASP A 169 5.50 -2.33 -5.79
C ASP A 169 6.37 -1.73 -4.67
N ILE A 170 7.16 -0.71 -5.00
CA ILE A 170 8.09 -0.09 -4.04
C ILE A 170 7.36 0.68 -2.93
N ASN A 171 6.17 1.23 -3.19
CA ASN A 171 5.38 1.87 -2.15
C ASN A 171 4.75 0.84 -1.21
N GLU A 172 4.33 -0.32 -1.75
CA GLU A 172 3.95 -1.46 -0.90
C GLU A 172 5.10 -1.83 0.03
N MET A 173 6.32 -1.95 -0.51
CA MET A 173 7.51 -2.23 0.29
C MET A 173 7.77 -1.20 1.38
N TYR A 174 7.66 0.08 1.05
CA TYR A 174 7.78 1.16 2.03
C TYR A 174 6.73 1.01 3.14
N ASN A 175 5.45 0.84 2.77
CA ASN A 175 4.35 0.70 3.72
C ASN A 175 4.52 -0.52 4.65
N ARG A 176 5.06 -1.63 4.14
CA ARG A 176 5.37 -2.84 4.94
C ARG A 176 6.52 -2.61 5.93
N SER A 177 7.46 -1.75 5.54
CA SER A 177 8.69 -1.47 6.29
C SER A 177 8.52 -0.36 7.32
N PHE A 178 7.56 0.55 7.09
CA PHE A 178 7.47 1.84 7.76
C PHE A 178 7.48 1.73 9.28
N VAL A 179 6.53 1.00 9.88
CA VAL A 179 6.40 0.92 11.34
C VAL A 179 7.63 0.27 11.98
N THR A 180 8.16 -0.80 11.37
CA THR A 180 9.41 -1.44 11.83
C THR A 180 10.60 -0.48 11.80
N SER A 181 10.72 0.32 10.73
CA SER A 181 11.77 1.33 10.59
C SER A 181 11.62 2.44 11.63
N MET A 182 10.39 2.93 11.87
CA MET A 182 10.13 3.96 12.88
C MET A 182 10.47 3.49 14.29
N GLU A 183 10.19 2.22 14.64
CA GLU A 183 10.64 1.66 15.92
C GLU A 183 12.17 1.70 16.04
N LYS A 184 12.87 1.28 14.97
CA LYS A 184 14.33 1.26 14.93
C LYS A 184 14.95 2.65 15.04
N GLN A 185 14.41 3.62 14.31
CA GLN A 185 14.81 5.03 14.44
C GLN A 185 14.55 5.56 15.85
N GLU A 186 13.43 5.21 16.46
CA GLU A 186 13.08 5.62 17.82
C GLU A 186 14.06 5.05 18.85
N VAL A 187 14.32 3.74 18.81
CA VAL A 187 15.27 3.07 19.71
C VAL A 187 16.67 3.67 19.57
N PHE A 188 17.13 3.89 18.34
CA PHE A 188 18.43 4.51 18.12
C PHE A 188 18.46 5.95 18.63
N ASN A 189 17.41 6.75 18.37
CA ASN A 189 17.32 8.13 18.83
C ASN A 189 17.33 8.22 20.37
N GLU A 190 16.66 7.31 21.07
CA GLU A 190 16.72 7.23 22.54
C GLU A 190 18.16 7.02 23.07
N MET A 191 19.03 6.38 22.29
CA MET A 191 20.43 6.14 22.67
C MET A 191 21.34 7.34 22.47
N VAL A 192 21.03 8.21 21.50
CA VAL A 192 21.95 9.26 21.04
C VAL A 192 21.40 10.68 21.18
N SER A 193 20.13 10.84 21.56
CA SER A 193 19.49 12.16 21.67
C SER A 193 20.26 13.08 22.61
N GLY A 194 20.53 14.30 22.15
CA GLY A 194 21.27 15.31 22.91
C GLY A 194 22.79 15.18 22.87
N LEU A 195 23.34 14.18 22.16
CA LEU A 195 24.78 14.04 21.95
C LEU A 195 25.21 14.68 20.63
N ASP A 196 26.35 15.37 20.65
CA ASP A 196 27.02 15.83 19.42
C ASP A 196 27.51 14.63 18.60
N TRP A 197 27.58 14.80 17.28
CA TRP A 197 28.02 13.74 16.37
C TRP A 197 29.23 14.13 15.54
N SER A 198 30.04 13.14 15.19
CA SER A 198 31.12 13.26 14.21
C SER A 198 31.18 11.99 13.35
N CYS A 199 31.59 12.12 12.09
CA CYS A 199 31.68 10.99 11.17
C CYS A 199 33.07 10.94 10.54
N ASP A 200 33.77 9.82 10.74
CA ASP A 200 34.97 9.47 10.00
C ASP A 200 34.57 8.60 8.81
N MET A 201 34.50 9.21 7.63
CA MET A 201 34.16 8.52 6.39
C MET A 201 35.29 7.62 5.87
N ALA A 202 36.54 7.83 6.31
CA ALA A 202 37.67 7.01 5.91
C ALA A 202 37.68 5.69 6.68
N GLU A 203 37.36 5.74 7.98
CA GLU A 203 37.24 4.55 8.83
C GLU A 203 35.82 3.95 8.82
N GLY A 204 34.83 4.67 8.29
CA GLY A 204 33.43 4.23 8.26
C GLY A 204 32.82 4.20 9.66
N LYS A 205 33.11 5.23 10.48
CA LYS A 205 32.67 5.34 11.86
C LYS A 205 31.81 6.58 12.07
N LEU A 206 30.64 6.40 12.67
CA LEU A 206 29.81 7.49 13.18
C LEU A 206 29.82 7.48 14.70
N THR A 207 30.26 8.58 15.30
CA THR A 207 30.42 8.71 16.75
C THR A 207 29.43 9.72 17.31
N PHE A 208 28.72 9.35 18.37
CA PHE A 208 27.89 10.25 19.17
C PHE A 208 28.47 10.39 20.59
N GLY A 209 28.66 11.63 21.05
CA GLY A 209 29.30 11.92 22.33
C GLY A 209 30.74 11.42 22.37
N GLU A 210 31.16 10.88 23.52
CA GLU A 210 32.54 10.43 23.73
C GLU A 210 32.76 8.94 23.41
N ASP A 211 31.72 8.10 23.50
CA ASP A 211 31.88 6.64 23.55
C ASP A 211 31.00 5.83 22.58
N LYS A 212 29.98 6.43 21.93
CA LYS A 212 29.06 5.69 21.05
C LYS A 212 29.55 5.70 19.62
N VAL A 213 30.39 4.72 19.31
CA VAL A 213 31.00 4.55 17.98
C VAL A 213 30.29 3.43 17.23
N PHE A 214 29.73 3.76 16.07
CA PHE A 214 29.00 2.83 15.22
C PHE A 214 29.70 2.64 13.88
N ASP A 215 29.78 1.39 13.42
CA ASP A 215 30.12 1.08 12.04
C ASP A 215 28.99 1.53 11.10
N ILE A 216 29.36 2.21 10.03
CA ILE A 216 28.40 2.65 9.01
C ILE A 216 28.59 1.92 7.68
N GLN A 217 27.50 1.83 6.94
CA GLN A 217 27.50 1.54 5.52
C GLN A 217 26.96 2.76 4.79
N ILE A 218 27.60 3.14 3.68
CA ILE A 218 27.15 4.24 2.84
C ILE A 218 26.04 3.70 1.94
N PHE A 219 24.87 4.30 2.05
CA PHE A 219 23.66 3.80 1.40
C PHE A 219 23.43 4.46 0.05
N GLY A 220 23.46 5.79 0.04
CA GLY A 220 23.28 6.62 -1.13
C GLY A 220 23.40 8.09 -0.78
N THR A 221 23.27 8.92 -1.81
CA THR A 221 23.53 10.35 -1.71
C THR A 221 22.47 11.12 -2.48
N TYR A 222 21.87 12.10 -1.82
CA TYR A 222 21.01 13.09 -2.45
C TYR A 222 21.80 14.39 -2.66
N SER A 223 21.77 14.91 -3.89
CA SER A 223 22.34 16.22 -4.24
C SER A 223 21.21 17.23 -4.34
N GLU A 224 21.21 18.26 -3.49
CA GLU A 224 20.21 19.34 -3.53
C GLU A 224 20.35 20.17 -4.80
N ASN A 225 21.59 20.44 -5.21
CA ASN A 225 21.89 21.25 -6.40
C ASN A 225 21.49 20.54 -7.70
N GLU A 226 21.75 19.24 -7.79
CA GLU A 226 21.44 18.46 -8.99
C GLU A 226 20.04 17.83 -8.94
N LYS A 227 19.33 17.95 -7.80
CA LYS A 227 18.05 17.30 -7.56
C LYS A 227 18.08 15.83 -7.98
N SER A 228 19.08 15.10 -7.50
CA SER A 228 19.29 13.72 -7.93
C SER A 228 19.67 12.82 -6.77
N TRP A 229 19.21 11.57 -6.84
CA TRP A 229 19.64 10.48 -5.99
C TRP A 229 20.68 9.64 -6.72
N MET A 230 21.76 9.30 -6.03
CA MET A 230 22.78 8.37 -6.50
C MET A 230 23.03 7.29 -5.46
N TRP A 231 22.97 6.03 -5.88
CA TRP A 231 23.29 4.92 -5.00
C TRP A 231 24.79 4.82 -4.70
N ALA A 232 25.15 4.44 -3.48
CA ALA A 232 26.55 4.30 -3.11
C ALA A 232 27.27 3.24 -3.95
N TRP A 233 26.60 2.11 -4.27
CA TRP A 233 27.16 1.08 -5.17
C TRP A 233 27.48 1.60 -6.58
N ALA A 234 26.90 2.72 -7.01
CA ALA A 234 27.13 3.34 -8.31
C ALA A 234 28.22 4.42 -8.27
N ASN A 235 28.61 4.88 -7.08
CA ASN A 235 29.48 6.03 -6.91
C ASN A 235 30.96 5.61 -6.94
N THR A 236 31.46 5.18 -8.10
CA THR A 236 32.84 4.69 -8.24
C THR A 236 33.90 5.79 -8.26
N GLN A 237 33.48 7.06 -8.38
CA GLN A 237 34.39 8.21 -8.53
C GLN A 237 34.77 8.85 -7.18
N SER A 238 34.04 8.54 -6.11
CA SER A 238 34.24 9.15 -4.78
C SER A 238 35.31 8.45 -3.94
N GLY A 239 35.89 7.34 -4.42
CA GLY A 239 36.90 6.59 -3.68
C GLY A 239 36.36 5.88 -2.43
N ILE A 240 35.04 5.70 -2.32
CA ILE A 240 34.42 4.95 -1.23
C ILE A 240 34.93 3.51 -1.26
N SER A 241 35.45 3.03 -0.12
CA SER A 241 35.86 1.64 0.05
C SER A 241 34.68 0.70 -0.13
N GLU A 242 34.90 -0.42 -0.84
CA GLU A 242 33.90 -1.48 -1.03
C GLU A 242 33.41 -2.09 0.31
N THR A 243 34.22 -1.98 1.37
CA THR A 243 33.86 -2.43 2.73
C THR A 243 32.67 -1.68 3.32
N PHE A 244 32.33 -0.49 2.80
CA PHE A 244 31.21 0.34 3.28
C PHE A 244 29.99 0.31 2.35
N LEU A 245 29.95 -0.59 1.36
CA LEU A 245 28.89 -0.64 0.35
C LEU A 245 27.91 -1.80 0.53
N GLN A 246 28.04 -2.61 1.58
CA GLN A 246 27.34 -3.89 1.71
C GLN A 246 25.82 -3.71 1.71
N THR A 247 25.28 -2.74 2.44
CA THR A 247 23.84 -2.46 2.47
C THR A 247 23.33 -1.96 1.11
N SER A 248 24.08 -1.07 0.46
CA SER A 248 23.72 -0.55 -0.88
C SER A 248 23.72 -1.67 -1.93
N LEU A 249 24.72 -2.55 -1.90
CA LEU A 249 24.81 -3.72 -2.77
C LEU A 249 23.70 -4.74 -2.48
N ALA A 250 23.35 -4.96 -1.20
CA ALA A 250 22.25 -5.83 -0.81
C ALA A 250 20.90 -5.31 -1.33
N VAL A 251 20.64 -4.00 -1.24
CA VAL A 251 19.44 -3.38 -1.82
C VAL A 251 19.42 -3.52 -3.34
N LYS A 252 20.55 -3.35 -4.03
CA LYS A 252 20.64 -3.59 -5.48
C LYS A 252 20.30 -5.04 -5.84
N ALA A 253 20.86 -6.01 -5.11
CA ALA A 253 20.59 -7.43 -5.33
C ALA A 253 19.12 -7.76 -5.08
N PHE A 254 18.56 -7.21 -4.01
CA PHE A 254 17.16 -7.34 -3.64
C PHE A 254 16.23 -6.72 -4.71
N GLY A 255 16.54 -5.53 -5.22
CA GLY A 255 15.83 -4.89 -6.31
C GLY A 255 15.85 -5.70 -7.60
N LYS A 256 16.99 -6.30 -7.96
CA LYS A 256 17.08 -7.23 -9.11
C LYS A 256 16.19 -8.46 -8.94
N ALA A 257 16.11 -9.02 -7.72
CA ALA A 257 15.29 -10.19 -7.46
C ALA A 257 13.79 -9.91 -7.61
N LEU A 258 13.35 -8.69 -7.27
CA LEU A 258 11.94 -8.27 -7.34
C LEU A 258 11.59 -7.44 -8.60
N ASN A 259 12.56 -7.18 -9.46
CA ASN A 259 12.46 -6.27 -10.62
C ASN A 259 12.03 -4.83 -10.25
N ILE A 260 12.57 -4.29 -9.15
CA ILE A 260 12.33 -2.90 -8.71
C ILE A 260 13.42 -2.01 -9.30
N THR A 261 13.05 -1.19 -10.29
CA THR A 261 13.98 -0.36 -11.05
C THR A 261 14.69 0.66 -10.19
N ASP A 262 14.01 1.29 -9.23
CA ASP A 262 14.51 2.34 -8.35
C ASP A 262 15.77 1.92 -7.57
N PHE A 263 15.87 0.64 -7.20
CA PHE A 263 17.02 0.06 -6.50
C PHE A 263 18.18 -0.33 -7.43
N THR A 264 17.95 -0.34 -8.74
CA THR A 264 18.92 -0.83 -9.75
C THR A 264 19.37 0.25 -10.72
N THR A 265 18.64 1.37 -10.82
CA THR A 265 19.04 2.56 -11.57
C THR A 265 20.13 3.31 -10.81
N PRO A 266 21.36 3.47 -11.35
CA PRO A 266 22.52 3.99 -10.61
C PRO A 266 22.33 5.39 -10.02
N LYS A 267 21.76 6.30 -10.83
CA LYS A 267 21.50 7.70 -10.52
C LYS A 267 20.26 8.14 -11.28
N PHE A 268 19.40 8.93 -10.66
CA PHE A 268 18.20 9.48 -11.29
C PHE A 268 17.79 10.80 -10.65
N GLU A 269 17.07 11.62 -11.41
CA GLU A 269 16.53 12.89 -10.96
C GLU A 269 15.29 12.68 -10.08
N VAL A 270 15.13 13.53 -9.06
CA VAL A 270 14.05 13.49 -8.08
C VAL A 270 13.73 14.92 -7.64
N GLU A 271 12.45 15.22 -7.44
CA GLU A 271 12.03 16.58 -7.04
C GLU A 271 12.39 16.93 -5.59
N SER A 272 12.52 15.92 -4.73
CA SER A 272 12.84 16.04 -3.31
C SER A 272 13.69 14.86 -2.84
N ASP A 273 14.30 14.99 -1.65
CA ASP A 273 15.14 13.96 -1.05
C ASP A 273 14.36 12.64 -0.82
N PRO A 274 14.69 11.55 -1.53
CA PRO A 274 14.03 10.26 -1.38
C PRO A 274 14.77 9.35 -0.37
N GLY A 275 15.87 9.80 0.23
CA GLY A 275 16.79 8.93 0.95
C GLY A 275 16.14 8.24 2.15
N ALA A 276 15.30 8.95 2.92
CA ALA A 276 14.56 8.37 4.04
C ALA A 276 13.57 7.29 3.59
N PHE A 277 12.94 7.45 2.41
CA PHE A 277 12.04 6.46 1.83
C PHE A 277 12.79 5.15 1.52
N PHE A 278 13.92 5.25 0.82
CA PHE A 278 14.74 4.10 0.49
C PHE A 278 15.39 3.46 1.73
N ALA A 279 15.89 4.27 2.65
CA ALA A 279 16.53 3.79 3.87
C ALA A 279 15.53 3.09 4.80
N THR A 280 14.27 3.53 4.83
CA THR A 280 13.17 2.85 5.54
C THR A 280 12.99 1.42 5.04
N ILE A 281 12.98 1.22 3.72
CA ILE A 281 12.84 -0.10 3.12
C ILE A 281 14.06 -0.97 3.46
N ALA A 282 15.27 -0.41 3.32
CA ALA A 282 16.51 -1.13 3.59
C ALA A 282 16.60 -1.58 5.06
N THR A 283 16.25 -0.70 5.99
CA THR A 283 16.31 -0.96 7.44
C THR A 283 15.40 -2.11 7.86
N ALA A 284 14.21 -2.23 7.25
CA ALA A 284 13.31 -3.34 7.52
C ALA A 284 13.67 -4.63 6.74
N SER A 285 14.12 -4.51 5.48
CA SER A 285 14.26 -5.65 4.57
C SER A 285 15.64 -6.30 4.57
N ILE A 286 16.70 -5.52 4.84
CA ILE A 286 18.09 -5.99 4.86
C ILE A 286 18.56 -6.28 6.30
N GLY A 287 17.92 -5.66 7.30
CA GLY A 287 18.17 -5.92 8.72
C GLY A 287 19.16 -4.96 9.38
N GLU A 288 19.33 -3.75 8.85
CA GLU A 288 20.07 -2.67 9.52
C GLU A 288 19.34 -2.21 10.80
N SER A 289 20.06 -1.69 11.78
CA SER A 289 19.49 -1.23 13.05
C SER A 289 18.94 0.19 12.98
N CYS A 290 19.45 1.05 12.08
CA CYS A 290 19.03 2.45 11.91
C CYS A 290 19.61 3.04 10.61
N TYR A 291 19.08 4.18 10.17
CA TYR A 291 19.72 5.05 9.18
C TYR A 291 19.88 6.49 9.70
N VAL A 292 20.91 7.18 9.21
CA VAL A 292 21.21 8.57 9.56
C VAL A 292 21.49 9.40 8.30
N PRO A 293 20.76 10.50 8.06
CA PRO A 293 21.11 11.47 7.03
C PRO A 293 22.23 12.40 7.53
N LEU A 294 23.35 12.45 6.81
CA LEU A 294 24.48 13.32 7.09
C LEU A 294 24.52 14.44 6.05
N ALA A 295 24.01 15.62 6.43
CA ALA A 295 23.99 16.78 5.57
C ALA A 295 25.33 17.52 5.57
N PHE A 296 25.91 17.76 4.40
CA PHE A 296 27.16 18.49 4.22
C PHE A 296 27.17 19.23 2.88
N LYS A 297 27.24 20.57 2.93
CA LYS A 297 27.43 21.47 1.76
C LYS A 297 26.46 21.18 0.57
N GLY A 298 25.17 21.06 0.84
CA GLY A 298 24.13 20.85 -0.19
C GLY A 298 24.05 19.41 -0.71
N VAL A 299 24.65 18.47 0.02
CA VAL A 299 24.59 17.04 -0.23
C VAL A 299 24.17 16.34 1.05
N ILE A 300 23.26 15.38 0.96
CA ILE A 300 22.86 14.52 2.08
C ILE A 300 23.34 13.11 1.79
N VAL A 301 24.27 12.63 2.62
CA VAL A 301 24.76 11.25 2.57
C VAL A 301 23.94 10.42 3.55
N TYR A 302 23.22 9.44 3.04
CA TYR A 302 22.52 8.49 3.90
C TYR A 302 23.47 7.35 4.25
N VAL A 303 23.57 7.10 5.55
CA VAL A 303 24.32 5.96 6.08
C VAL A 303 23.39 5.04 6.87
N THR A 304 23.67 3.74 6.88
CA THR A 304 23.00 2.78 7.75
C THR A 304 23.94 2.28 8.82
N ILE A 305 23.37 1.87 9.95
CA ILE A 305 24.10 1.43 11.14
C ILE A 305 23.60 0.04 11.52
N LYS A 306 24.54 -0.80 11.95
CA LYS A 306 24.25 -2.05 12.66
C LYS A 306 24.75 -1.96 14.09
N SER A 307 23.91 -2.27 15.06
CA SER A 307 24.22 -2.15 16.48
C SER A 307 23.47 -3.21 17.29
N GLU A 308 24.22 -4.14 17.87
CA GLU A 308 23.65 -5.16 18.77
C GLU A 308 22.97 -4.52 19.99
N GLU A 309 23.51 -3.40 20.49
CA GLU A 309 22.92 -2.67 21.60
C GLU A 309 21.54 -2.11 21.21
N ALA A 310 21.41 -1.49 20.03
CA ALA A 310 20.13 -0.99 19.53
C ALA A 310 19.14 -2.14 19.31
N ASP A 311 19.59 -3.22 18.68
CA ASP A 311 18.74 -4.39 18.40
C ASP A 311 18.24 -5.05 19.70
N SER A 312 19.05 -5.06 20.76
CA SER A 312 18.67 -5.60 22.07
C SER A 312 17.53 -4.82 22.76
N LYS A 313 17.33 -3.56 22.37
CA LYS A 313 16.29 -2.65 22.89
C LYS A 313 15.00 -2.67 22.04
N ALA A 314 14.90 -3.56 21.06
CA ALA A 314 13.70 -3.71 20.24
C ALA A 314 12.45 -3.96 21.10
N LYS A 315 11.32 -3.38 20.68
CA LYS A 315 10.06 -3.42 21.44
C LYS A 315 9.37 -4.76 21.24
N ASN A 316 9.47 -5.64 22.23
CA ASN A 316 9.05 -7.04 22.11
C ASN A 316 7.87 -7.43 23.02
N THR A 317 7.53 -6.59 24.00
CA THR A 317 6.36 -6.79 24.88
C THR A 317 5.10 -6.21 24.24
N ALA A 318 3.93 -6.82 24.48
CA ALA A 318 2.67 -6.35 23.90
C ALA A 318 2.38 -4.89 24.29
N GLU A 319 2.74 -4.48 25.51
CA GLU A 319 2.61 -3.10 25.99
C GLU A 319 3.51 -2.14 25.20
N SER A 320 4.80 -2.45 25.08
CA SER A 320 5.76 -1.59 24.34
C SER A 320 5.38 -1.45 22.87
N ILE A 321 4.88 -2.53 22.26
CA ILE A 321 4.36 -2.55 20.90
C ILE A 321 3.14 -1.64 20.79
N CYS A 322 2.14 -1.76 21.68
CA CYS A 322 0.97 -0.87 21.66
C CYS A 322 1.37 0.61 21.83
N SER A 323 2.30 0.92 22.73
CA SER A 323 2.81 2.28 22.92
C SER A 323 3.47 2.84 21.66
N HIS A 324 4.28 2.02 20.98
CA HIS A 324 4.91 2.43 19.72
C HIS A 324 3.87 2.66 18.61
N ILE A 325 2.89 1.76 18.48
CA ILE A 325 1.77 1.91 17.53
C ILE A 325 1.03 3.23 17.76
N LEU A 326 0.71 3.57 19.00
CA LEU A 326 0.04 4.83 19.34
C LEU A 326 0.89 6.05 18.94
N LYS A 327 2.18 6.02 19.26
CA LYS A 327 3.09 7.11 18.90
C LYS A 327 3.17 7.30 17.38
N VAL A 328 3.50 6.25 16.62
CA VAL A 328 3.68 6.36 15.17
C VAL A 328 2.40 6.76 14.44
N THR A 329 1.24 6.28 14.89
CA THR A 329 -0.06 6.66 14.29
C THR A 329 -0.50 8.08 14.62
N SER A 330 0.05 8.69 15.68
CA SER A 330 -0.20 10.09 16.04
C SER A 330 0.71 11.08 15.30
N GLU A 331 1.92 10.63 14.92
CA GLU A 331 2.94 11.49 14.30
C GLU A 331 2.92 11.42 12.77
N TYR A 332 2.42 10.31 12.20
CA TYR A 332 2.53 10.05 10.75
C TYR A 332 1.22 9.59 10.11
N THR A 333 1.05 9.97 8.85
CA THR A 333 -0.03 9.47 7.97
C THR A 333 0.51 8.36 7.07
N PHE A 334 -0.08 7.18 7.16
CA PHE A 334 0.28 6.00 6.38
C PHE A 334 -0.89 4.99 6.38
N PRO A 335 -0.87 3.93 5.56
CA PRO A 335 -1.89 2.87 5.57
C PRO A 335 -1.86 2.03 6.86
N GLN A 336 -2.44 2.56 7.94
CA GLN A 336 -2.22 2.06 9.31
C GLN A 336 -2.54 0.57 9.47
N LYS A 337 -3.72 0.12 9.05
CA LYS A 337 -4.12 -1.30 9.18
C LYS A 337 -3.16 -2.25 8.44
N PHE A 338 -2.75 -1.87 7.23
CA PHE A 338 -1.82 -2.65 6.40
C PHE A 338 -0.42 -2.68 7.02
N SER A 339 0.15 -1.53 7.37
CA SER A 339 1.49 -1.45 7.94
C SER A 339 1.59 -2.16 9.29
N LEU A 340 0.55 -2.06 10.13
CA LEU A 340 0.49 -2.74 11.42
C LEU A 340 0.39 -4.27 11.28
N TYR A 341 -0.29 -4.78 10.25
CA TYR A 341 -0.29 -6.22 9.96
C TYR A 341 1.13 -6.74 9.73
N PHE A 342 1.91 -6.09 8.88
CA PHE A 342 3.28 -6.53 8.57
C PHE A 342 4.23 -6.37 9.75
N TYR A 343 4.11 -5.26 10.49
CA TYR A 343 4.89 -5.03 11.70
C TYR A 343 4.65 -6.11 12.76
N LEU A 344 3.39 -6.42 13.07
CA LEU A 344 3.05 -7.45 14.07
C LEU A 344 3.43 -8.85 13.60
N THR A 345 3.31 -9.13 12.30
CA THR A 345 3.81 -10.37 11.70
C THR A 345 5.33 -10.49 11.86
N ALA A 346 6.08 -9.41 11.62
CA ALA A 346 7.54 -9.37 11.80
C ALA A 346 7.94 -9.57 13.28
N LYS A 347 7.10 -9.14 14.23
CA LYS A 347 7.26 -9.41 15.66
C LYS A 347 6.90 -10.85 16.06
N GLY A 348 6.46 -11.68 15.12
CA GLY A 348 6.13 -13.09 15.32
C GLY A 348 4.74 -13.32 15.92
N TYR A 349 3.82 -12.37 15.76
CA TYR A 349 2.40 -12.60 16.06
C TYR A 349 1.71 -13.28 14.88
N ASP A 350 0.75 -14.16 15.18
CA ASP A 350 -0.26 -14.60 14.21
C ASP A 350 -1.34 -13.52 14.11
N VAL A 351 -1.49 -12.91 12.93
CA VAL A 351 -2.32 -11.73 12.73
C VAL A 351 -3.54 -12.05 11.86
N ALA A 352 -4.72 -11.78 12.38
CA ALA A 352 -5.99 -11.86 11.67
C ALA A 352 -6.64 -10.48 11.54
N LEU A 353 -7.33 -10.20 10.42
CA LEU A 353 -8.04 -8.94 10.19
C LEU A 353 -9.56 -9.16 10.06
N PRO A 354 -10.28 -9.48 11.15
CA PRO A 354 -11.74 -9.63 11.11
C PRO A 354 -12.41 -8.26 10.98
N GLY A 355 -13.19 -8.04 9.92
CA GLY A 355 -13.92 -6.79 9.72
C GLY A 355 -12.96 -5.59 9.68
N ASN A 356 -13.24 -4.58 10.50
CA ASN A 356 -12.42 -3.39 10.70
C ASN A 356 -11.41 -3.53 11.84
N ASN A 357 -11.16 -4.73 12.34
CA ASN A 357 -10.23 -4.97 13.43
C ASN A 357 -8.96 -5.67 12.95
N LEU A 358 -7.93 -5.58 13.78
CA LEU A 358 -6.72 -6.38 13.73
C LEU A 358 -6.62 -7.13 15.06
N VAL A 359 -6.47 -8.44 15.01
CA VAL A 359 -6.23 -9.28 16.18
C VAL A 359 -4.93 -10.04 15.96
N ALA A 360 -3.92 -9.74 16.78
CA ALA A 360 -2.61 -10.38 16.74
C ALA A 360 -2.40 -11.20 18.00
N LYS A 361 -1.97 -12.46 17.87
CA LYS A 361 -1.75 -13.39 18.99
C LYS A 361 -0.35 -13.96 19.01
N LYS A 362 0.29 -14.03 20.17
CA LYS A 362 1.61 -14.65 20.38
C LYS A 362 1.71 -15.25 21.77
N GLY A 363 1.62 -16.57 21.88
CA GLY A 363 1.53 -17.24 23.18
C GLY A 363 0.28 -16.77 23.95
N GLU A 364 0.49 -16.25 25.15
CA GLU A 364 -0.59 -15.66 25.96
C GLU A 364 -0.92 -14.21 25.57
N ASP A 365 -0.08 -13.54 24.78
CA ASP A 365 -0.29 -12.15 24.40
C ASP A 365 -1.31 -12.03 23.25
N GLN A 366 -2.20 -11.05 23.40
CA GLN A 366 -3.11 -10.61 22.35
C GLN A 366 -3.02 -9.09 22.20
N ILE A 367 -2.97 -8.61 20.96
CA ILE A 367 -3.10 -7.20 20.60
C ILE A 367 -4.35 -7.05 19.74
N LEU A 368 -5.23 -6.11 20.12
CA LEU A 368 -6.43 -5.74 19.38
C LEU A 368 -6.28 -4.30 18.88
N GLY A 369 -6.31 -4.12 17.57
CA GLY A 369 -6.48 -2.82 16.90
C GLY A 369 -7.90 -2.69 16.37
N ILE A 370 -8.57 -1.57 16.63
CA ILE A 370 -9.88 -1.22 16.10
C ILE A 370 -9.71 -0.03 15.18
N PHE A 371 -10.22 -0.15 13.95
CA PHE A 371 -10.09 0.87 12.92
C PHE A 371 -11.48 1.40 12.52
N ASP A 372 -11.52 2.63 12.04
CA ASP A 372 -12.70 3.16 11.37
C ASP A 372 -12.81 2.63 9.93
N LEU A 373 -13.90 3.00 9.23
CA LEU A 373 -14.15 2.60 7.85
C LEU A 373 -13.14 3.20 6.84
N LYS A 374 -12.31 4.16 7.26
CA LYS A 374 -11.24 4.75 6.46
C LYS A 374 -9.88 4.11 6.74
N GLY A 375 -9.82 3.08 7.60
CA GLY A 375 -8.60 2.37 7.96
C GLY A 375 -7.74 3.11 8.99
N ARG A 376 -8.28 4.12 9.68
CA ARG A 376 -7.57 4.86 10.74
C ARG A 376 -7.77 4.18 12.09
N LEU A 377 -6.70 4.05 12.86
CA LEU A 377 -6.69 3.43 14.17
C LEU A 377 -7.48 4.28 15.17
N MET A 378 -8.54 3.70 15.72
CA MET A 378 -9.37 4.32 16.76
C MET A 378 -8.91 3.90 18.15
N LYS A 379 -8.48 2.65 18.30
CA LYS A 379 -8.01 2.08 19.57
C LYS A 379 -7.03 0.95 19.32
N VAL A 380 -6.00 0.87 20.15
CA VAL A 380 -5.15 -0.32 20.27
C VAL A 380 -5.03 -0.70 21.76
N SER A 381 -5.04 -2.00 22.05
CA SER A 381 -4.88 -2.52 23.40
C SER A 381 -4.26 -3.91 23.41
N SER A 382 -3.45 -4.19 24.42
CA SER A 382 -2.97 -5.54 24.73
C SER A 382 -3.82 -6.21 25.81
N SER A 383 -3.92 -7.53 25.77
CA SER A 383 -4.52 -8.37 26.81
C SER A 383 -3.84 -9.74 26.86
N LYS A 384 -4.07 -10.49 27.94
CA LYS A 384 -3.68 -11.90 28.05
C LYS A 384 -4.84 -12.81 27.68
N ILE A 385 -4.58 -13.87 26.92
CA ILE A 385 -5.59 -14.89 26.58
C ILE A 385 -5.72 -15.83 27.79
N THR A 386 -6.83 -15.76 28.50
CA THR A 386 -7.14 -16.74 29.55
C THR A 386 -7.54 -18.06 28.89
N VAL A 387 -6.64 -19.04 28.86
CA VAL A 387 -7.02 -20.40 28.51
C VAL A 387 -7.79 -20.96 29.70
N GLN A 388 -9.12 -21.00 29.63
CA GLN A 388 -9.90 -21.81 30.57
C GLN A 388 -9.52 -23.28 30.33
N ALA A 389 -8.85 -23.87 31.33
CA ALA A 389 -8.49 -25.28 31.36
C ALA A 389 -9.71 -26.18 31.57
#